data_AF-A0ABD2N3Y3-F1
#
_entry.id   AF-A0ABD2N3Y3-F1
#
_cell.length_a   1.000
_cell.length_b   1.000
_cell.length_c   1.000
_cell.angle_alpha   90.00
_cell.angle_beta   90.00
_cell.angle_gamma   90.00
#
_symmetry.space_group_name_H-M   'P 1'
#
loop_
_entity.id
_entity.type
_entity.pdbx_description
1 polymer ?
#
loop_
_entity_poly.entity_id
_entity_poly.type
_entity_poly.pdbx_seq_one_letter_code
_entity_poly.pdbx_strand_id
1 'polypeptide(L)'
;MVSRKESPPLQGITRISFVNEADPGFSESNIGAMRKSQILDEDRYQAFINQMNKECLTHNSDTYKIHLARMKGLKIINKLLKKTDKSHITFQSLVQIVWCTLSCVHHFQIRLCQSKNLFSFGKWRQSQEALETFDRLVQTYQELDYLILKSIVKFFREAKLWGNEFMSHDLLTRFLAFTSDRSAVIYELLTVCEEYTATNNITEARELLRIVDKMFDNYEWRSINETLLEKLFHLFFSSIASSTDDEDNLLIIQKGLEVCLRHVLESLHNHDLMIAHNINAKHVKVLYLIFAPGAGLRASNIQQICISFKINLIKMLINDVDFGSLICDYMKVCF
;
A
#
# COMPACT_ATOMS: atom_id res chain seq x y z
N MET A 1 -23.80 8.56 32.50
CA MET A 1 -22.33 8.72 32.54
C MET A 1 -21.72 7.78 31.53
N VAL A 2 -21.36 8.28 30.34
CA VAL A 2 -20.71 7.46 29.30
C VAL A 2 -19.22 7.39 29.66
N SER A 3 -18.77 6.19 30.03
CA SER A 3 -17.36 5.91 30.32
C SER A 3 -16.52 6.17 29.07
N ARG A 4 -15.67 7.20 29.12
CA ARG A 4 -14.71 7.52 28.05
C ARG A 4 -13.65 6.42 28.06
N LYS A 5 -13.64 5.57 27.02
CA LYS A 5 -12.49 4.73 26.72
C LYS A 5 -11.30 5.65 26.43
N GLU A 6 -10.31 5.63 27.30
CA GLU A 6 -9.02 6.28 27.07
C GLU A 6 -8.35 5.64 25.84
N SER A 7 -7.92 6.47 24.92
CA SER A 7 -7.14 6.02 23.76
C SER A 7 -5.78 5.50 24.24
N PRO A 8 -5.30 4.35 23.74
CA PRO A 8 -4.02 3.81 24.18
C PRO A 8 -2.87 4.78 23.85
N PRO A 9 -1.81 4.83 24.67
CA PRO A 9 -0.64 5.66 24.41
C PRO A 9 0.01 5.24 23.09
N LEU A 10 0.43 6.23 22.30
CA LEU A 10 1.23 6.02 21.08
C LEU A 10 2.47 5.19 21.44
N GLN A 11 2.46 3.92 21.04
CA GLN A 11 3.63 3.06 21.18
C GLN A 11 4.77 3.67 20.37
N GLY A 12 5.90 3.93 21.04
CA GLY A 12 7.06 4.57 20.46
C GLY A 12 7.55 3.81 19.23
N ILE A 13 7.78 4.54 18.14
CA ILE A 13 8.49 4.07 16.96
C ILE A 13 9.78 3.41 17.46
N THR A 14 9.88 2.09 17.27
CA THR A 14 11.04 1.30 17.67
C THR A 14 12.25 1.85 16.92
N ARG A 15 13.37 2.00 17.64
CA ARG A 15 14.63 2.59 17.18
C ARG A 15 15.02 2.01 15.80
N ILE A 16 14.85 2.79 14.74
CA ILE A 16 15.35 2.43 13.41
C ILE A 16 16.83 2.79 13.41
N SER A 17 17.68 1.80 13.67
CA SER A 17 19.12 1.99 13.70
C SER A 17 19.67 2.15 12.28
N PHE A 18 19.75 3.39 11.81
CA PHE A 18 20.75 3.77 10.82
C PHE A 18 21.96 4.29 11.60
N VAL A 19 22.98 3.44 11.72
CA VAL A 19 24.28 3.84 12.26
C VAL A 19 24.91 4.80 11.26
N ASN A 20 25.03 6.07 11.64
CA ASN A 20 26.03 6.98 11.08
C ASN A 20 26.58 7.80 12.26
N GLU A 21 27.83 7.52 12.62
CA GLU A 21 28.59 8.25 13.64
C GLU A 21 29.20 9.55 13.07
N ALA A 22 29.41 10.51 14.00
CA ALA A 22 30.24 11.73 13.98
C ALA A 22 29.74 13.03 13.30
N ASP A 23 29.22 13.95 14.15
CA ASP A 23 29.72 15.31 14.56
C ASP A 23 30.35 16.31 13.55
N PRO A 24 30.64 17.60 13.89
CA PRO A 24 29.96 18.63 14.71
C PRO A 24 29.61 19.93 13.90
N GLY A 25 28.71 20.75 14.46
CA GLY A 25 28.68 22.23 14.34
C GLY A 25 28.60 22.90 12.95
N PHE A 26 27.43 23.45 12.59
CA PHE A 26 27.31 24.42 11.49
C PHE A 26 26.52 25.66 11.95
N SER A 27 27.12 26.84 11.82
CA SER A 27 26.55 28.13 12.20
C SER A 27 25.63 28.68 11.10
N GLU A 28 24.48 29.22 11.52
CA GLU A 28 23.49 29.86 10.65
C GLU A 28 23.93 31.30 10.31
N SER A 29 24.82 31.47 9.34
CA SER A 29 25.08 32.79 8.76
C SER A 29 25.53 32.66 7.32
N ASN A 30 24.56 32.57 6.39
CA ASN A 30 24.66 33.03 5.00
C ASN A 30 23.38 32.68 4.23
N ILE A 31 22.35 33.52 4.36
CA ILE A 31 21.20 33.52 3.45
C ILE A 31 21.16 34.91 2.80
N GLY A 32 22.07 35.13 1.86
CA GLY A 32 22.16 36.38 1.10
C GLY A 32 22.76 36.11 -0.28
N ALA A 33 21.94 36.31 -1.31
CA ALA A 33 22.29 36.37 -2.73
C ALA A 33 22.85 35.08 -3.40
N MET A 34 22.00 34.45 -4.25
CA MET A 34 22.40 34.04 -5.61
C MET A 34 21.19 33.44 -6.36
N ARG A 35 20.68 34.20 -7.34
CA ARG A 35 19.79 33.72 -8.42
C ARG A 35 20.63 33.49 -9.68
N LYS A 36 21.25 32.33 -9.76
CA LYS A 36 21.42 31.52 -10.98
C LYS A 36 21.11 30.10 -10.52
N SER A 37 20.31 29.33 -11.26
CA SER A 37 20.02 27.93 -10.92
C SER A 37 21.30 27.11 -11.11
N GLN A 38 22.20 27.22 -10.14
CA GLN A 38 23.40 26.42 -10.08
C GLN A 38 22.95 25.02 -9.70
N ILE A 39 23.15 24.07 -10.62
CA ILE A 39 23.02 22.64 -10.37
C ILE A 39 23.81 22.33 -9.09
N LEU A 40 23.21 21.57 -8.18
CA LEU A 40 23.86 21.15 -6.95
C LEU A 40 25.06 20.26 -7.32
N ASP A 41 26.27 20.65 -6.89
CA ASP A 41 27.40 19.72 -6.92
C ASP A 41 27.16 18.55 -5.94
N GLU A 42 27.89 17.46 -6.15
CA GLU A 42 27.68 16.19 -5.43
C GLU A 42 27.87 16.34 -3.91
N ASP A 43 28.90 17.10 -3.48
CA ASP A 43 29.18 17.34 -2.07
C ASP A 43 28.04 18.10 -1.39
N ARG A 44 27.51 19.14 -2.03
CA ARG A 44 26.34 19.88 -1.54
C ARG A 44 25.10 19.00 -1.52
N TYR A 45 24.89 18.19 -2.55
CA TYR A 45 23.77 17.26 -2.59
C TYR A 45 23.81 16.30 -1.40
N GLN A 46 24.95 15.65 -1.15
CA GLN A 46 25.11 14.75 -0.02
C GLN A 46 24.98 15.45 1.33
N ALA A 47 25.46 16.69 1.46
CA ALA A 47 25.25 17.51 2.65
C ALA A 47 23.75 17.79 2.90
N PHE A 48 22.98 18.07 1.85
CA PHE A 48 21.53 18.22 1.96
C PHE A 48 20.84 16.93 2.38
N ILE A 49 21.23 15.77 1.84
CA ILE A 49 20.70 14.46 2.22
C ILE A 49 20.98 14.16 3.69
N ASN A 50 22.21 14.39 4.15
CA ASN A 50 22.60 14.19 5.55
C ASN A 50 21.82 15.12 6.49
N GLN A 51 21.67 16.40 6.11
CA GLN A 51 20.88 17.35 6.88
C GLN A 51 19.40 16.96 6.90
N MET A 52 18.83 16.55 5.76
CA MET A 52 17.45 16.07 5.66
C MET A 52 17.21 14.88 6.59
N ASN A 53 18.07 13.86 6.54
CA ASN A 53 17.98 12.67 7.41
C ASN A 53 18.01 13.07 8.88
N LYS A 54 18.95 13.95 9.26
CA LYS A 54 19.03 14.48 10.63
C LYS A 54 17.70 15.13 11.03
N GLU A 55 17.18 16.08 10.25
CA GLU A 55 15.97 16.82 10.62
C GLU A 55 14.68 15.96 10.54
N CYS A 56 14.61 15.00 9.61
CA CYS A 56 13.41 14.20 9.32
C CYS A 56 13.36 12.84 10.03
N LEU A 57 14.47 12.35 10.59
CA LEU A 57 14.54 11.05 11.27
C LEU A 57 15.09 11.15 12.69
N THR A 58 15.37 12.36 13.20
CA THR A 58 15.73 12.55 14.62
C THR A 58 14.67 11.95 15.54
N HIS A 59 15.15 11.19 16.52
CA HIS A 59 14.40 10.74 17.69
C HIS A 59 14.65 11.71 18.85
N ASN A 60 13.59 12.32 19.38
CA ASN A 60 13.66 13.20 20.54
C ASN A 60 12.42 12.96 21.42
N SER A 61 12.55 13.02 22.75
CA SER A 61 11.39 12.94 23.64
C SER A 61 10.53 14.21 23.60
N ASP A 62 11.14 15.35 23.24
CA ASP A 62 10.46 16.62 23.09
C ASP A 62 9.72 16.71 21.75
N THR A 63 8.40 16.56 21.82
CA THR A 63 7.51 16.60 20.65
C THR A 63 7.52 17.95 19.91
N TYR A 64 7.83 19.06 20.58
CA TYR A 64 7.93 20.37 19.96
C TYR A 64 9.23 20.48 19.16
N LYS A 65 10.35 19.98 19.69
CA LYS A 65 11.62 19.90 18.93
C LYS A 65 11.49 19.01 17.70
N ILE A 66 10.81 17.86 17.81
CA ILE A 66 10.50 17.02 16.63
C ILE A 66 9.72 17.85 15.60
N HIS A 67 8.70 18.58 16.03
CA HIS A 67 7.89 19.38 15.12
C HIS A 67 8.70 20.42 14.35
N LEU A 68 9.56 21.17 15.04
CA LEU A 68 10.45 22.14 14.40
C LEU A 68 11.43 21.47 13.43
N ALA A 69 11.99 20.33 13.82
CA ALA A 69 12.89 19.55 12.96
C ALA A 69 12.17 19.06 11.68
N ARG A 70 10.95 18.52 11.79
CA ARG A 70 10.15 18.09 10.62
C ARG A 70 9.76 19.26 9.71
N MET A 71 9.45 20.43 10.26
CA MET A 71 9.22 21.65 9.46
C MET A 71 10.48 22.06 8.68
N LYS A 72 11.66 21.98 9.29
CA LYS A 72 12.95 22.28 8.63
C LYS A 72 13.30 21.23 7.59
N GLY A 73 13.12 19.96 7.92
CA GLY A 73 13.28 18.82 7.04
C GLY A 73 12.42 18.92 5.78
N LEU A 74 11.15 19.25 5.92
CA LEU A 74 10.24 19.44 4.80
C LEU A 74 10.68 20.57 3.85
N LYS A 75 11.22 21.66 4.39
CA LYS A 75 11.81 22.74 3.57
C LYS A 75 13.05 22.27 2.81
N ILE A 76 13.86 21.38 3.39
CA ILE A 76 15.03 20.80 2.73
C ILE A 76 14.60 19.86 1.60
N ILE A 77 13.65 18.96 1.85
CA ILE A 77 13.07 18.06 0.84
C ILE A 77 12.55 18.88 -0.34
N ASN A 78 11.74 19.91 -0.07
CA ASN A 78 11.19 20.77 -1.11
C ASN A 78 12.25 21.53 -1.92
N LYS A 79 13.41 21.83 -1.33
CA LYS A 79 14.55 22.42 -2.06
C LYS A 79 15.23 21.39 -2.94
N LEU A 80 15.47 20.18 -2.44
CA LEU A 80 16.03 19.07 -3.20
C LEU A 80 15.17 18.75 -4.43
N LEU A 81 13.87 18.52 -4.23
CA LEU A 81 12.93 18.21 -5.31
C LEU A 81 12.82 19.31 -6.39
N LYS A 82 13.18 20.56 -6.06
CA LYS A 82 13.13 21.70 -7.01
C LYS A 82 14.46 21.95 -7.73
N LYS A 83 15.59 21.51 -7.18
CA LYS A 83 16.92 21.95 -7.61
C LYS A 83 17.84 20.81 -8.05
N THR A 84 17.54 19.59 -7.66
CA THR A 84 18.35 18.43 -7.99
C THR A 84 17.98 17.93 -9.39
N ASP A 85 18.98 17.83 -10.26
CA ASP A 85 18.83 17.08 -11.51
C ASP A 85 18.69 15.59 -11.19
N LYS A 86 17.75 14.92 -11.86
CA LYS A 86 17.45 13.49 -11.68
C LYS A 86 18.69 12.61 -11.81
N SER A 87 19.65 13.04 -12.64
CA SER A 87 20.93 12.35 -12.87
C SER A 87 21.80 12.18 -11.61
N HIS A 88 21.65 13.05 -10.60
CA HIS A 88 22.41 12.98 -9.35
C HIS A 88 21.80 12.06 -8.29
N ILE A 89 20.63 11.46 -8.57
CA ILE A 89 19.89 10.70 -7.56
C ILE A 89 20.30 9.24 -7.62
N THR A 90 21.00 8.81 -6.58
CA THR A 90 21.26 7.40 -6.32
C THR A 90 20.02 6.74 -5.73
N PHE A 91 19.85 5.43 -5.93
CA PHE A 91 18.76 4.67 -5.32
C PHE A 91 18.71 4.82 -3.80
N GLN A 92 19.87 4.81 -3.14
CA GLN A 92 19.95 5.00 -1.69
C GLN A 92 19.43 6.38 -1.27
N SER A 93 19.82 7.44 -1.99
CA SER A 93 19.34 8.79 -1.69
C SER A 93 17.83 8.93 -1.90
N LEU A 94 17.27 8.30 -2.95
CA LEU A 94 15.82 8.30 -3.17
C LEU A 94 15.06 7.62 -2.04
N VAL A 95 15.50 6.45 -1.58
CA VAL A 95 14.90 5.74 -0.43
C VAL A 95 14.88 6.65 0.80
N GLN A 96 15.98 7.35 1.07
CA GLN A 96 16.06 8.29 2.20
C GLN A 96 15.12 9.48 2.05
N ILE A 97 14.98 10.05 0.83
CA ILE A 97 14.04 11.13 0.56
C ILE A 97 12.60 10.65 0.77
N VAL A 98 12.23 9.45 0.28
CA VAL A 98 10.90 8.86 0.49
C VAL A 98 10.62 8.71 1.98
N TRP A 99 11.55 8.14 2.75
CA TRP A 99 11.38 7.94 4.19
C TRP A 99 11.27 9.23 4.98
N CYS A 100 12.11 10.21 4.66
CA CYS A 100 12.06 11.53 5.28
C CYS A 100 10.73 12.23 5.00
N THR A 101 10.21 12.09 3.78
CA THR A 101 8.91 12.63 3.37
C THR A 101 7.76 11.95 4.12
N LEU A 102 7.74 10.60 4.15
CA LEU A 102 6.72 9.83 4.87
C LEU A 102 6.76 10.09 6.38
N SER A 103 7.94 10.23 6.98
CA SER A 103 8.11 10.63 8.38
C SER A 103 7.50 12.01 8.67
N CYS A 104 7.67 12.97 7.76
CA CYS A 104 7.02 14.28 7.87
C CYS A 104 5.50 14.17 7.74
N VAL A 105 4.98 13.46 6.72
CA VAL A 105 3.53 13.26 6.52
C VAL A 105 2.92 12.63 7.77
N HIS A 106 3.49 11.52 8.25
CA HIS A 106 3.04 10.81 9.44
C HIS A 106 2.95 11.74 10.65
N HIS A 107 4.01 12.52 10.90
CA HIS A 107 4.07 13.45 12.02
C HIS A 107 2.96 14.51 11.95
N PHE A 108 2.76 15.15 10.79
CA PHE A 108 1.77 16.21 10.64
C PHE A 108 0.33 15.68 10.64
N GLN A 109 0.08 14.49 10.08
CA GLN A 109 -1.23 13.84 10.14
C GLN A 109 -1.61 13.45 11.57
N ILE A 110 -0.71 12.85 12.37
CA ILE A 110 -0.99 12.56 13.79
C ILE A 110 -1.38 13.85 14.54
N ARG A 111 -0.60 14.93 14.35
CA ARG A 111 -0.87 16.21 15.02
C ARG A 111 -2.20 16.83 14.62
N LEU A 112 -2.61 16.63 13.36
CA LEU A 112 -3.91 17.06 12.87
C LEU A 112 -5.03 16.25 13.54
N CYS A 113 -4.93 14.92 13.55
CA CYS A 113 -5.93 14.03 14.17
C CYS A 113 -6.09 14.26 15.68
N GLN A 114 -5.00 14.61 16.39
CA GLN A 114 -5.05 14.90 17.83
C GLN A 114 -5.61 16.29 18.17
N SER A 115 -5.84 17.15 17.18
CA SER A 115 -6.29 18.51 17.40
C SER A 115 -7.80 18.57 17.71
N LYS A 116 -8.17 18.79 18.97
CA LYS A 116 -9.57 18.97 19.40
C LYS A 116 -10.19 20.33 19.04
N ASN A 117 -9.39 21.29 18.58
CA ASN A 117 -9.81 22.68 18.41
C ASN A 117 -10.21 23.00 16.97
N LEU A 118 -11.26 23.82 16.82
CA LEU A 118 -11.81 24.33 15.55
C LEU A 118 -10.81 25.20 14.75
N PHE A 119 -9.82 25.81 15.39
CA PHE A 119 -8.76 26.60 14.74
C PHE A 119 -7.54 25.76 14.33
N SER A 120 -7.79 24.61 13.69
CA SER A 120 -6.75 23.67 13.23
C SER A 120 -6.09 24.05 11.90
N PHE A 121 -6.43 25.22 11.32
CA PHE A 121 -6.00 25.60 9.98
C PHE A 121 -4.48 25.56 9.77
N GLY A 122 -3.68 25.98 10.75
CA GLY A 122 -2.22 25.91 10.68
C GLY A 122 -1.70 24.47 10.59
N LYS A 123 -2.25 23.55 11.40
CA LYS A 123 -1.89 22.12 11.38
C LYS A 123 -2.36 21.45 10.09
N TRP A 124 -3.57 21.80 9.65
CA TRP A 124 -4.11 21.33 8.37
C TRP A 124 -3.19 21.75 7.22
N ARG A 125 -2.80 23.03 7.16
CA ARG A 125 -1.87 23.54 6.15
C ARG A 125 -0.53 22.81 6.16
N GLN A 126 0.04 22.55 7.33
CA GLN A 126 1.28 21.78 7.45
C GLN A 126 1.12 20.34 6.94
N SER A 127 -0.01 19.69 7.26
CA SER A 127 -0.32 18.36 6.76
C SER A 127 -0.49 18.35 5.24
N GLN A 128 -1.19 19.34 4.67
CA GLN A 128 -1.34 19.48 3.23
C GLN A 128 0.00 19.75 2.54
N GLU A 129 0.84 20.62 3.08
CA GLU A 129 2.18 20.89 2.54
C GLU A 129 3.04 19.62 2.50
N ALA A 130 2.94 18.76 3.52
CA ALA A 130 3.65 17.49 3.55
C ALA A 130 3.12 16.50 2.49
N LEU A 131 1.80 16.41 2.31
CA LEU A 131 1.17 15.60 1.27
C LEU A 131 1.51 16.10 -0.13
N GLU A 132 1.45 17.40 -0.39
CA GLU A 132 1.87 18.01 -1.66
C GLU A 132 3.36 17.76 -1.95
N THR A 133 4.19 17.70 -0.90
CA THR A 133 5.61 17.34 -1.03
C THR A 133 5.76 15.87 -1.43
N PHE A 134 4.94 14.97 -0.87
CA PHE A 134 4.88 13.57 -1.27
C PHE A 134 4.39 13.42 -2.73
N ASP A 135 3.31 14.09 -3.11
CA ASP A 135 2.81 14.06 -4.49
C ASP A 135 3.89 14.52 -5.48
N ARG A 136 4.60 15.62 -5.16
CA ARG A 136 5.71 16.12 -5.98
C ARG A 136 6.88 15.14 -6.03
N LEU A 137 7.17 14.44 -4.93
CA LEU A 137 8.21 13.41 -4.91
C LEU A 137 7.89 12.29 -5.89
N VAL A 138 6.67 11.74 -5.82
CA VAL A 138 6.23 10.66 -6.70
C VAL A 138 6.21 11.12 -8.16
N GLN A 139 5.65 12.31 -8.43
CA GLN A 139 5.62 12.87 -9.78
C GLN A 139 7.02 13.12 -10.34
N THR A 140 7.94 13.62 -9.51
CA THR A 140 9.31 13.90 -9.95
C THR A 140 10.04 12.61 -10.33
N TYR A 141 9.83 11.49 -9.62
CA TYR A 141 10.56 10.24 -9.84
C TYR A 141 9.65 9.08 -10.27
N GLN A 142 8.66 9.38 -11.13
CA GLN A 142 7.70 8.39 -11.63
C GLN A 142 8.37 7.18 -12.30
N GLU A 143 9.54 7.37 -12.93
CA GLU A 143 10.33 6.30 -13.56
C GLU A 143 10.95 5.32 -12.56
N LEU A 144 10.91 5.65 -11.27
CA LEU A 144 11.38 4.83 -10.15
C LEU A 144 10.24 4.45 -9.20
N ASP A 145 9.00 4.43 -9.70
CA ASP A 145 7.79 4.11 -8.93
C ASP A 145 7.91 2.81 -8.10
N TYR A 146 8.49 1.75 -8.66
CA TYR A 146 8.72 0.49 -7.96
C TYR A 146 9.59 0.66 -6.71
N LEU A 147 10.68 1.44 -6.82
CA LEU A 147 11.56 1.71 -5.68
C LEU A 147 10.87 2.57 -4.62
N ILE A 148 10.04 3.52 -5.06
CA ILE A 148 9.22 4.35 -4.17
C ILE A 148 8.19 3.49 -3.43
N LEU A 149 7.47 2.62 -4.14
CA LEU A 149 6.49 1.70 -3.55
C LEU A 149 7.15 0.79 -2.51
N LYS A 150 8.27 0.15 -2.84
CA LYS A 150 9.02 -0.69 -1.90
C LYS A 150 9.44 0.09 -0.65
N SER A 151 9.83 1.35 -0.83
CA SER A 151 10.20 2.23 0.27
C SER A 151 8.98 2.59 1.14
N ILE A 152 7.81 2.84 0.55
CA ILE A 152 6.54 3.09 1.26
C ILE A 152 6.12 1.86 2.06
N VAL A 153 6.06 0.69 1.42
CA VAL A 153 5.69 -0.58 2.05
C VAL A 153 6.62 -0.90 3.21
N LYS A 154 7.92 -0.76 3.02
CA LYS A 154 8.92 -0.99 4.08
C LYS A 154 8.72 -0.01 5.24
N PHE A 155 8.48 1.27 4.95
CA PHE A 155 8.18 2.27 5.97
C PHE A 155 6.91 1.92 6.76
N PHE A 156 5.83 1.51 6.09
CA PHE A 156 4.58 1.10 6.76
C PHE A 156 4.77 -0.13 7.65
N ARG A 157 5.56 -1.10 7.20
CA ARG A 157 5.93 -2.28 8.00
C ARG A 157 6.72 -1.87 9.25
N GLU A 158 7.78 -1.08 9.11
CA GLU A 158 8.64 -0.71 10.23
C GLU A 158 7.97 0.23 11.23
N ALA A 159 7.16 1.18 10.74
CA ALA A 159 6.41 2.11 11.58
C ALA A 159 5.06 1.55 12.06
N LYS A 160 4.72 0.29 11.72
CA LYS A 160 3.46 -0.39 12.05
C LYS A 160 2.22 0.41 11.68
N LEU A 161 2.21 0.97 10.46
CA LEU A 161 1.20 1.93 10.01
C LEU A 161 -0.02 1.30 9.34
N TRP A 162 0.00 0.00 9.06
CA TRP A 162 -1.14 -0.70 8.45
C TRP A 162 -2.43 -0.53 9.27
N GLY A 163 -2.34 -0.53 10.60
CA GLY A 163 -3.49 -0.29 11.48
C GLY A 163 -4.02 1.15 11.47
N ASN A 164 -3.30 2.11 10.87
CA ASN A 164 -3.83 3.45 10.58
C ASN A 164 -4.35 3.47 9.14
N GLU A 165 -5.51 2.83 8.94
CA GLU A 165 -6.10 2.63 7.61
C GLU A 165 -6.23 3.93 6.82
N PHE A 166 -6.66 5.03 7.47
CA PHE A 166 -6.86 6.33 6.79
C PHE A 166 -5.57 6.85 6.17
N MET A 167 -4.48 6.86 6.93
CA MET A 167 -3.19 7.35 6.45
C MET A 167 -2.61 6.45 5.35
N SER A 168 -2.60 5.14 5.58
CA SER A 168 -1.98 4.18 4.65
C SER A 168 -2.75 4.14 3.33
N HIS A 169 -4.08 4.20 3.38
CA HIS A 169 -4.93 4.30 2.20
C HIS A 169 -4.75 5.63 1.45
N ASP A 170 -4.77 6.79 2.13
CA ASP A 170 -4.60 8.11 1.49
C ASP A 170 -3.26 8.20 0.76
N LEU A 171 -2.17 7.76 1.39
CA LEU A 171 -0.84 7.76 0.78
C LEU A 171 -0.72 6.81 -0.42
N LEU A 172 -1.26 5.60 -0.33
CA LEU A 172 -1.22 4.65 -1.45
C LEU A 172 -2.12 5.07 -2.61
N THR A 173 -3.27 5.69 -2.31
CA THR A 173 -4.16 6.28 -3.33
C THR A 173 -3.46 7.44 -4.06
N ARG A 174 -2.79 8.33 -3.30
CA ARG A 174 -1.98 9.40 -3.90
C ARG A 174 -0.86 8.84 -4.77
N PHE A 175 -0.18 7.80 -4.31
CA PHE A 175 0.85 7.12 -5.12
C PHE A 175 0.27 6.54 -6.41
N LEU A 176 -0.84 5.78 -6.34
CA LEU A 176 -1.54 5.21 -7.50
C LEU A 176 -2.01 6.27 -8.51
N ALA A 177 -2.29 7.50 -8.06
CA ALA A 177 -2.71 8.58 -8.96
C ALA A 177 -1.59 9.02 -9.93
N PHE A 178 -0.31 8.78 -9.57
CA PHE A 178 0.84 9.14 -10.39
C PHE A 178 1.53 7.93 -11.04
N THR A 179 1.24 6.70 -10.59
CA THR A 179 1.81 5.48 -11.16
C THR A 179 1.11 5.09 -12.46
N SER A 180 1.88 4.72 -13.49
CA SER A 180 1.35 4.23 -14.76
C SER A 180 0.83 2.79 -14.69
N ASP A 181 1.46 1.94 -13.87
CA ASP A 181 1.07 0.52 -13.71
C ASP A 181 0.43 0.27 -12.34
N ARG A 182 -0.86 0.60 -12.22
CA ARG A 182 -1.62 0.36 -10.99
C ARG A 182 -1.72 -1.12 -10.64
N SER A 183 -1.71 -2.01 -11.63
CA SER A 183 -1.81 -3.45 -11.40
C SER A 183 -0.56 -3.98 -10.71
N ALA A 184 0.63 -3.52 -11.12
CA ALA A 184 1.89 -3.89 -10.48
C ALA A 184 1.94 -3.45 -9.00
N VAL A 185 1.37 -2.28 -8.68
CA VAL A 185 1.28 -1.80 -7.29
C VAL A 185 0.44 -2.74 -6.44
N ILE A 186 -0.78 -3.09 -6.89
CA ILE A 186 -1.65 -4.00 -6.14
C ILE A 186 -1.01 -5.39 -6.04
N TYR A 187 -0.35 -5.87 -7.10
CA TYR A 187 0.35 -7.15 -7.09
C TYR A 187 1.42 -7.21 -5.99
N GLU A 188 2.23 -6.16 -5.85
CA GLU A 188 3.24 -6.06 -4.78
C GLU A 188 2.57 -6.04 -3.40
N LEU A 189 1.48 -5.29 -3.21
CA LEU A 189 0.75 -5.27 -1.94
C LEU A 189 0.17 -6.65 -1.58
N LEU A 190 -0.37 -7.38 -2.56
CA LEU A 190 -0.84 -8.75 -2.36
C LEU A 190 0.30 -9.72 -2.03
N THR A 191 1.49 -9.50 -2.59
CA THR A 191 2.70 -10.27 -2.24
C THR A 191 3.10 -10.02 -0.78
N VAL A 192 3.05 -8.78 -0.30
CA VAL A 192 3.29 -8.46 1.12
C VAL A 192 2.22 -9.09 2.03
N CYS A 193 0.97 -9.13 1.59
CA CYS A 193 -0.11 -9.81 2.31
C CYS A 193 0.13 -11.32 2.44
N GLU A 194 0.62 -11.95 1.37
CA GLU A 194 1.02 -13.36 1.37
C GLU A 194 2.15 -13.63 2.36
N GLU A 195 3.19 -12.77 2.37
CA GLU A 195 4.29 -12.86 3.34
C GLU A 195 3.78 -12.75 4.79
N TYR A 196 2.88 -11.80 5.07
CA TYR A 196 2.28 -11.68 6.40
C TYR A 196 1.45 -12.91 6.77
N THR A 197 0.67 -13.46 5.84
CA THR A 197 -0.10 -14.68 6.08
C THR A 197 0.82 -15.88 6.36
N ALA A 198 1.90 -16.03 5.59
CA ALA A 198 2.88 -17.11 5.75
C ALA A 198 3.66 -17.02 7.09
N THR A 199 3.88 -15.81 7.60
CA THR A 199 4.53 -15.57 8.90
C THR A 199 3.55 -15.52 10.08
N ASN A 200 2.29 -15.89 9.87
CA ASN A 200 1.19 -15.82 10.85
C ASN A 200 0.94 -14.40 11.42
N ASN A 201 1.25 -13.35 10.65
CA ASN A 201 0.99 -11.97 11.02
C ASN A 201 -0.37 -11.50 10.47
N ILE A 202 -1.43 -12.18 10.92
CA ILE A 202 -2.78 -12.10 10.34
C ILE A 202 -3.41 -10.72 10.50
N THR A 203 -3.09 -10.01 11.57
CA THR A 203 -3.61 -8.65 11.78
C THR A 203 -3.15 -7.72 10.66
N GLU A 204 -1.85 -7.70 10.36
CA GLU A 204 -1.26 -6.88 9.32
C GLU A 204 -1.72 -7.30 7.92
N ALA A 205 -1.83 -8.60 7.66
CA ALA A 205 -2.41 -9.11 6.41
C ALA A 205 -3.85 -8.60 6.21
N ARG A 206 -4.68 -8.66 7.26
CA ARG A 206 -6.06 -8.16 7.23
C ARG A 206 -6.14 -6.65 6.98
N GLU A 207 -5.35 -5.85 7.71
CA GLU A 207 -5.37 -4.40 7.54
C GLU A 207 -4.88 -3.99 6.13
N LEU A 208 -3.88 -4.70 5.60
CA LEU A 208 -3.42 -4.52 4.22
C LEU A 208 -4.52 -4.90 3.20
N LEU A 209 -5.22 -6.02 3.38
CA LEU A 209 -6.33 -6.40 2.50
C LEU A 209 -7.45 -5.36 2.49
N ARG A 210 -7.78 -4.75 3.63
CA ARG A 210 -8.77 -3.65 3.66
C ARG A 210 -8.33 -2.44 2.86
N ILE A 211 -7.02 -2.14 2.84
CA ILE A 211 -6.48 -1.06 2.04
C ILE A 211 -6.56 -1.42 0.55
N VAL A 212 -6.16 -2.64 0.17
CA VAL A 212 -6.27 -3.14 -1.20
C VAL A 212 -7.73 -3.14 -1.68
N ASP A 213 -8.66 -3.56 -0.84
CA ASP A 213 -10.10 -3.55 -1.12
C ASP A 213 -10.61 -2.13 -1.44
N LYS A 214 -10.28 -1.15 -0.59
CA LYS A 214 -10.61 0.26 -0.84
C LYS A 214 -9.95 0.79 -2.12
N MET A 215 -8.78 0.29 -2.50
CA MET A 215 -8.14 0.65 -3.77
C MET A 215 -8.86 0.00 -4.96
N PHE A 216 -9.51 -1.16 -4.80
CA PHE A 216 -10.39 -1.70 -5.83
C PHE A 216 -11.67 -0.87 -5.97
N ASP A 217 -12.28 -0.47 -4.86
CA ASP A 217 -13.51 0.32 -4.84
C ASP A 217 -13.33 1.75 -5.41
N ASN A 218 -12.20 2.41 -5.10
CA ASN A 218 -11.98 3.82 -5.47
C ASN A 218 -11.51 4.05 -6.92
N TYR A 219 -11.18 3.00 -7.68
CA TYR A 219 -10.67 3.14 -9.04
C TYR A 219 -11.54 2.39 -10.04
N GLU A 220 -11.78 3.02 -11.19
CA GLU A 220 -12.46 2.37 -12.30
C GLU A 220 -11.49 1.40 -13.00
N TRP A 221 -11.58 0.11 -12.67
CA TRP A 221 -10.75 -0.95 -13.26
C TRP A 221 -11.32 -1.42 -14.60
N ARG A 222 -11.21 -0.58 -15.64
CA ARG A 222 -11.68 -0.95 -16.99
C ARG A 222 -11.02 -2.21 -17.55
N SER A 223 -9.79 -2.48 -17.14
CA SER A 223 -9.05 -3.68 -17.46
C SER A 223 -8.12 -4.01 -16.30
N ILE A 224 -8.02 -5.29 -15.96
CA ILE A 224 -7.05 -5.79 -14.99
C ILE A 224 -6.03 -6.68 -15.70
N ASN A 225 -4.78 -6.59 -15.29
CA ASN A 225 -3.75 -7.48 -15.81
C ASN A 225 -4.06 -8.94 -15.42
N GLU A 226 -3.95 -9.87 -16.37
CA GLU A 226 -4.15 -11.32 -16.15
C GLU A 226 -3.32 -11.84 -14.96
N THR A 227 -2.05 -11.42 -14.86
CA THR A 227 -1.14 -11.80 -13.77
C THR A 227 -1.64 -11.34 -12.39
N LEU A 228 -2.24 -10.15 -12.29
CA LEU A 228 -2.83 -9.68 -11.04
C LEU A 228 -4.06 -10.51 -10.66
N LEU A 229 -4.88 -10.85 -11.63
CA LEU A 229 -6.06 -11.69 -11.44
C LEU A 229 -5.68 -13.11 -11.02
N GLU A 230 -4.68 -13.71 -11.67
CA GLU A 230 -4.09 -14.99 -11.27
C GLU A 230 -3.55 -14.93 -9.84
N LYS A 231 -2.89 -13.84 -9.44
CA LYS A 231 -2.40 -13.67 -8.06
C LYS A 231 -3.54 -13.64 -7.05
N LEU A 232 -4.62 -12.89 -7.33
CA LEU A 232 -5.80 -12.82 -6.45
C LEU A 232 -6.46 -14.20 -6.28
N PHE A 233 -6.72 -14.90 -7.40
CA PHE A 233 -7.28 -16.24 -7.36
C PHE A 233 -6.36 -17.23 -6.63
N HIS A 234 -5.06 -17.18 -6.91
CA HIS A 234 -4.08 -18.00 -6.23
C HIS A 234 -4.14 -17.80 -4.71
N LEU A 235 -4.09 -16.55 -4.23
CA LEU A 235 -4.16 -16.27 -2.79
C LEU A 235 -5.48 -16.75 -2.18
N PHE A 236 -6.60 -16.50 -2.86
CA PHE A 236 -7.91 -16.94 -2.38
C PHE A 236 -7.98 -18.46 -2.24
N PHE A 237 -7.61 -19.20 -3.28
CA PHE A 237 -7.66 -20.66 -3.24
C PHE A 237 -6.61 -21.28 -2.32
N SER A 238 -5.41 -20.70 -2.22
CA SER A 238 -4.41 -21.10 -1.23
C SER A 238 -4.93 -20.91 0.20
N SER A 239 -5.67 -19.82 0.46
CA SER A 239 -6.26 -19.60 1.78
C SER A 239 -7.36 -20.61 2.13
N ILE A 240 -8.07 -21.17 1.13
CA ILE A 240 -9.07 -22.25 1.33
C ILE A 240 -8.40 -23.61 1.52
N ALA A 241 -7.35 -23.91 0.74
CA ALA A 241 -6.67 -25.20 0.76
C ALA A 241 -5.82 -25.40 2.02
N SER A 242 -5.40 -24.30 2.66
CA SER A 242 -4.56 -24.34 3.85
C SER A 242 -5.30 -25.01 5.01
N SER A 243 -4.75 -26.13 5.50
CA SER A 243 -5.30 -26.94 6.59
C SER A 243 -4.60 -26.66 7.92
N THR A 244 -4.35 -25.38 8.24
CA THR A 244 -3.68 -25.02 9.50
C THR A 244 -4.62 -25.15 10.68
N ASP A 245 -4.04 -25.31 11.89
CA ASP A 245 -4.78 -25.36 13.16
C ASP A 245 -5.48 -24.04 13.53
N ASP A 246 -5.33 -23.01 12.70
CA ASP A 246 -5.84 -21.65 12.91
C ASP A 246 -6.88 -21.28 11.84
N GLU A 247 -7.94 -22.10 11.76
CA GLU A 247 -9.02 -21.96 10.76
C GLU A 247 -9.71 -20.58 10.86
N ASP A 248 -9.86 -20.03 12.06
CA ASP A 248 -10.53 -18.75 12.30
C ASP A 248 -9.75 -17.57 11.70
N ASN A 249 -8.43 -17.55 11.84
CA ASN A 249 -7.60 -16.48 11.31
C ASN A 249 -7.54 -16.53 9.77
N LEU A 250 -7.48 -17.73 9.18
CA LEU A 250 -7.52 -17.86 7.72
C LEU A 250 -8.89 -17.47 7.16
N LEU A 251 -9.99 -17.73 7.86
CA LEU A 251 -11.33 -17.32 7.44
C LEU A 251 -11.44 -15.79 7.28
N ILE A 252 -10.73 -15.02 8.11
CA ILE A 252 -10.68 -13.56 7.99
C ILE A 252 -9.99 -13.13 6.69
N ILE A 253 -8.86 -13.76 6.36
CA ILE A 253 -8.12 -13.51 5.12
C ILE A 253 -8.93 -13.93 3.90
N GLN A 254 -9.56 -15.11 3.94
CA GLN A 254 -10.47 -15.62 2.91
C GLN A 254 -11.58 -14.60 2.60
N LYS A 255 -12.26 -14.09 3.62
CA LYS A 255 -13.32 -13.08 3.46
C LYS A 255 -12.79 -11.78 2.85
N GLY A 256 -11.62 -11.32 3.27
CA GLY A 256 -10.99 -10.12 2.68
C GLY A 256 -10.69 -10.29 1.20
N LEU A 257 -10.11 -11.44 0.82
CA LEU A 257 -9.83 -11.78 -0.58
C LEU A 257 -11.11 -11.96 -1.41
N GLU A 258 -12.16 -12.54 -0.83
CA GLU A 258 -13.47 -12.66 -1.49
C GLU A 258 -14.05 -11.29 -1.84
N VAL A 259 -13.98 -10.33 -0.92
CA VAL A 259 -14.47 -8.95 -1.15
C VAL A 259 -13.65 -8.27 -2.25
N CYS A 260 -12.32 -8.36 -2.20
CA CYS A 260 -11.46 -7.83 -3.27
C CYS A 260 -11.81 -8.44 -4.64
N LEU A 261 -11.96 -9.78 -4.71
CA LEU A 261 -12.34 -10.47 -5.95
C LEU A 261 -13.70 -10.00 -6.45
N ARG A 262 -14.67 -9.78 -5.56
CA ARG A 262 -15.99 -9.29 -5.95
C ARG A 262 -15.92 -7.91 -6.58
N HIS A 263 -15.28 -6.93 -5.93
CA HIS A 263 -15.13 -5.58 -6.49
C HIS A 263 -14.39 -5.58 -7.82
N VAL A 264 -13.34 -6.41 -7.96
CA VAL A 264 -12.65 -6.59 -9.24
C VAL A 264 -13.61 -7.13 -10.29
N LEU A 265 -14.28 -8.26 -10.04
CA LEU A 265 -15.15 -8.89 -11.03
C LEU A 265 -16.34 -7.99 -11.42
N GLU A 266 -16.88 -7.20 -10.49
CA GLU A 266 -17.96 -6.26 -10.76
C GLU A 266 -17.53 -5.08 -11.65
N SER A 267 -16.23 -4.81 -11.77
CA SER A 267 -15.69 -3.72 -12.58
C SER A 267 -15.11 -4.16 -13.94
N LEU A 268 -14.98 -5.47 -14.19
CA LEU A 268 -14.41 -5.98 -15.44
C LEU A 268 -15.40 -5.98 -16.60
N HIS A 269 -14.89 -5.72 -17.80
CA HIS A 269 -15.63 -5.94 -19.05
C HIS A 269 -15.68 -7.43 -19.41
N ASN A 270 -16.61 -7.80 -20.31
CA ASN A 270 -16.85 -9.19 -20.73
C ASN A 270 -15.60 -9.97 -21.16
N HIS A 271 -14.68 -9.32 -21.88
CA HIS A 271 -13.42 -9.96 -22.29
C HIS A 271 -12.58 -10.39 -21.08
N ASP A 272 -12.42 -9.51 -20.09
CA ASP A 272 -11.60 -9.79 -18.91
C ASP A 272 -12.32 -10.71 -17.93
N LEU A 273 -13.66 -10.68 -17.91
CA LEU A 273 -14.48 -11.68 -17.21
C LEU A 273 -14.27 -13.10 -17.77
N MET A 274 -14.10 -13.24 -19.09
CA MET A 274 -13.77 -14.54 -19.70
C MET A 274 -12.39 -15.03 -19.28
N ILE A 275 -11.40 -14.14 -19.20
CA ILE A 275 -10.08 -14.46 -18.65
C ILE A 275 -10.20 -14.90 -17.18
N ALA A 276 -10.93 -14.13 -16.37
CA ALA A 276 -11.22 -14.44 -14.97
C ALA A 276 -11.84 -15.84 -14.82
N HIS A 277 -12.81 -16.16 -15.68
CA HIS A 277 -13.48 -17.44 -15.70
C HIS A 277 -12.51 -18.59 -16.01
N ASN A 278 -11.65 -18.43 -17.00
CA ASN A 278 -10.65 -19.43 -17.36
C ASN A 278 -9.64 -19.67 -16.24
N ILE A 279 -9.15 -18.62 -15.58
CA ILE A 279 -8.27 -18.72 -14.41
C ILE A 279 -8.97 -19.48 -13.28
N ASN A 280 -10.19 -19.06 -12.94
CA ASN A 280 -11.00 -19.71 -11.91
C ASN A 280 -11.20 -21.20 -12.19
N ALA A 281 -11.53 -21.57 -13.44
CA ALA A 281 -11.71 -22.96 -13.84
C ALA A 281 -10.43 -23.81 -13.64
N LYS A 282 -9.25 -23.25 -13.93
CA LYS A 282 -7.95 -23.91 -13.66
C LYS A 282 -7.79 -24.20 -12.17
N HIS A 283 -8.05 -23.23 -11.30
CA HIS A 283 -7.89 -23.40 -9.85
C HIS A 283 -8.92 -24.35 -9.24
N VAL A 284 -10.20 -24.27 -9.64
CA VAL A 284 -11.25 -25.18 -9.18
C VAL A 284 -10.91 -26.62 -9.55
N LYS A 285 -10.38 -26.85 -10.77
CA LYS A 285 -9.90 -28.16 -11.20
C LYS A 285 -8.77 -28.67 -10.30
N VAL A 286 -7.81 -27.82 -9.95
CA VAL A 286 -6.70 -28.16 -9.03
C VAL A 286 -7.24 -28.54 -7.65
N LEU A 287 -8.15 -27.75 -7.08
CA LEU A 287 -8.77 -28.08 -5.79
C LEU A 287 -9.54 -29.39 -5.86
N TYR A 288 -10.33 -29.60 -6.91
CA TYR A 288 -11.07 -30.85 -7.08
C TYR A 288 -10.12 -32.06 -7.13
N LEU A 289 -8.96 -31.94 -7.78
CA LEU A 289 -7.94 -33.00 -7.81
C LEU A 289 -7.29 -33.24 -6.44
N ILE A 290 -7.04 -32.19 -5.66
CA ILE A 290 -6.49 -32.29 -4.31
C ILE A 290 -7.50 -32.95 -3.34
N PHE A 291 -8.79 -32.66 -3.51
CA PHE A 291 -9.87 -33.07 -2.61
C PHE A 291 -10.75 -34.23 -3.15
N ALA A 292 -10.30 -34.90 -4.21
CA ALA A 292 -10.98 -36.07 -4.82
C ALA A 292 -11.11 -37.26 -3.83
N PRO A 293 -12.02 -38.23 -4.09
CA PRO A 293 -12.76 -38.95 -3.06
C PRO A 293 -11.86 -39.85 -2.21
N GLY A 294 -11.68 -39.44 -0.96
CA GLY A 294 -10.86 -40.08 0.07
C GLY A 294 -10.64 -39.18 1.29
N ALA A 295 -10.70 -37.86 1.09
CA ALA A 295 -10.74 -36.87 2.17
C ALA A 295 -12.19 -36.60 2.59
N GLY A 296 -12.53 -36.78 3.87
CA GLY A 296 -13.88 -36.63 4.43
C GLY A 296 -14.48 -35.20 4.38
N LEU A 297 -15.42 -34.91 5.30
CA LEU A 297 -16.30 -33.71 5.44
C LEU A 297 -15.87 -32.37 4.81
N ARG A 298 -14.58 -32.06 4.70
CA ARG A 298 -14.03 -30.83 4.07
C ARG A 298 -14.34 -30.71 2.56
N ALA A 299 -14.51 -31.81 1.83
CA ALA A 299 -14.88 -31.77 0.41
C ALA A 299 -16.23 -31.06 0.16
N SER A 300 -17.19 -31.21 1.08
CA SER A 300 -18.53 -30.62 0.94
C SER A 300 -18.55 -29.08 1.03
N ASN A 301 -17.72 -28.50 1.91
CA ASN A 301 -17.63 -27.04 2.07
C ASN A 301 -16.90 -26.38 0.90
N ILE A 302 -15.82 -26.99 0.41
CA ILE A 302 -15.08 -26.50 -0.76
C ILE A 302 -15.98 -26.58 -2.00
N GLN A 303 -16.72 -27.67 -2.16
CA GLN A 303 -17.68 -27.84 -3.24
C GLN A 303 -18.80 -26.79 -3.16
N GLN A 304 -19.33 -26.49 -1.97
CA GLN A 304 -20.32 -25.41 -1.79
C GLN A 304 -19.77 -24.02 -2.08
N ILE A 305 -18.54 -23.69 -1.66
CA ILE A 305 -17.89 -22.40 -1.94
C ILE A 305 -17.64 -22.25 -3.45
N CYS A 306 -17.08 -23.27 -4.09
CA CYS A 306 -16.87 -23.29 -5.53
C CYS A 306 -18.20 -23.18 -6.28
N ILE A 307 -19.26 -23.86 -5.84
CA ILE A 307 -20.59 -23.76 -6.44
C ILE A 307 -21.18 -22.36 -6.25
N SER A 308 -21.11 -21.79 -5.04
CA SER A 308 -21.64 -20.45 -4.74
C SER A 308 -20.92 -19.37 -5.56
N PHE A 309 -19.59 -19.42 -5.61
CA PHE A 309 -18.78 -18.51 -6.41
C PHE A 309 -19.07 -18.66 -7.91
N LYS A 310 -19.19 -19.90 -8.39
CA LYS A 310 -19.54 -20.20 -9.78
C LYS A 310 -20.96 -19.73 -10.13
N ILE A 311 -21.93 -19.89 -9.23
CA ILE A 311 -23.30 -19.38 -9.39
C ILE A 311 -23.30 -17.85 -9.45
N ASN A 312 -22.53 -17.18 -8.59
CA ASN A 312 -22.47 -15.71 -8.59
C ASN A 312 -21.77 -15.17 -9.83
N LEU A 313 -20.67 -15.79 -10.26
CA LEU A 313 -19.98 -15.45 -11.51
C LEU A 313 -20.91 -15.66 -12.72
N ILE A 314 -21.65 -16.78 -12.76
CA ILE A 314 -22.64 -17.06 -13.80
C ILE A 314 -23.78 -16.03 -13.77
N LYS A 315 -24.29 -15.65 -12.59
CA LYS A 315 -25.34 -14.63 -12.45
C LYS A 315 -24.88 -13.26 -12.95
N MET A 316 -23.64 -12.87 -12.65
CA MET A 316 -23.05 -11.62 -13.13
C MET A 316 -22.94 -11.64 -14.65
N LEU A 317 -22.43 -12.74 -15.22
CA LEU A 317 -22.32 -12.91 -16.66
C LEU A 317 -23.71 -12.88 -17.35
N ILE A 318 -24.73 -13.55 -16.77
CA ILE A 318 -26.09 -13.64 -17.33
C ILE A 318 -26.78 -12.27 -17.39
N ASN A 319 -26.48 -11.37 -16.44
CA ASN A 319 -27.18 -10.09 -16.33
C ASN A 319 -26.68 -9.02 -17.33
N ASP A 320 -25.52 -9.20 -17.97
CA ASP A 320 -24.89 -8.15 -18.80
C ASP A 320 -24.80 -8.45 -20.32
N VAL A 321 -24.99 -9.69 -20.82
CA VAL A 321 -24.93 -9.99 -22.29
C VAL A 321 -25.82 -11.17 -22.73
N ASP A 322 -26.25 -11.12 -23.99
CA ASP A 322 -26.94 -12.18 -24.75
C ASP A 322 -26.12 -13.50 -24.79
N PHE A 323 -26.55 -14.46 -23.97
CA PHE A 323 -25.76 -15.56 -23.42
C PHE A 323 -25.63 -16.82 -24.31
N GLY A 324 -26.17 -16.78 -25.53
CA GLY A 324 -26.40 -17.98 -26.35
C GLY A 324 -25.14 -18.67 -26.87
N SER A 325 -24.12 -17.93 -27.30
CA SER A 325 -22.90 -18.52 -27.88
C SER A 325 -21.89 -19.01 -26.83
N LEU A 326 -21.85 -18.36 -25.67
CA LEU A 326 -20.87 -18.61 -24.61
C LEU A 326 -21.13 -19.93 -23.87
N ILE A 327 -22.40 -20.31 -23.70
CA ILE A 327 -22.79 -21.61 -23.13
C ILE A 327 -22.25 -22.76 -23.97
N CYS A 328 -22.26 -22.63 -25.30
CA CYS A 328 -21.79 -23.69 -26.20
C CYS A 328 -20.29 -23.94 -26.06
N ASP A 329 -19.48 -22.93 -25.82
CA ASP A 329 -18.03 -23.11 -25.60
C ASP A 329 -17.71 -23.53 -24.18
N TYR A 330 -18.47 -23.04 -23.20
CA TYR A 330 -18.39 -23.48 -21.80
C TYR A 330 -18.72 -24.97 -21.63
N MET A 331 -19.76 -25.47 -22.31
CA MET A 331 -20.12 -26.89 -22.28
C MET A 331 -19.03 -27.79 -22.87
N LYS A 332 -18.26 -27.31 -23.86
CA LYS A 332 -17.15 -28.09 -24.46
C LYS A 332 -15.91 -28.18 -23.58
N VAL A 333 -15.74 -27.27 -22.63
CA VAL A 333 -14.57 -27.23 -21.72
C VAL A 333 -14.86 -27.94 -20.39
N CYS A 334 -16.11 -27.92 -19.94
CA CYS A 334 -16.52 -28.48 -18.65
C CYS A 334 -17.05 -29.92 -18.71
N PHE A 335 -17.49 -30.38 -19.88
CA PHE A 335 -17.97 -31.74 -20.16
C PHE A 335 -17.20 -32.30 -21.35
#